data_AF-A0A354YAH4-F1
#
_entry.id   AF-A0A354YAH4-F1
#
_cell.length_a   1.000
_cell.length_b   1.000
_cell.length_c   1.000
_cell.angle_alpha   90.00
_cell.angle_beta   90.00
_cell.angle_gamma   90.00
#
_symmetry.space_group_name_H-M   'P 1'
#
loop_
_entity.id
_entity.type
_entity.pdbx_description
1 polymer ?
#
loop_
_entity_poly.entity_id
_entity_poly.type
_entity_poly.pdbx_seq_one_letter_code
_entity_poly.pdbx_strand_id
1 'polypeptide(L)'
;MSASTLPVGRAAARPQITVLFSTERPDGKTNPYLTQLYASLPEQVHPRFFSMRDALLSRYDVLHLHWPEYLLRHRSGIGTLAKQACAALLLLRLQLTATPVVRTLHNLAPHEDRGWRERALLQWIDRLTRRWIRINATTPVRPPFTDTILHGHYRDWFARMPQDAPVAGRLLHFGLIRPYKGVETLLQAMRHLDDPRISLRIVGNPATPDMRAQVERACAGDPRISALLAYVEEPVLAREVSQSELVVLPYRQMHNSGTLLLALSLARPVLAPRSDANAAIAEEVGPGWVFLYDGEFDAALMQRTLDQVRAAPRAAAPDLSQRDWARIGRQHYRTYLEALGLDGEPLH
;
A
#
# COMPACT_ATOMS: atom_id res chain seq x y z
N MET A 1 24.10 -32.71 50.33
CA MET A 1 23.66 -31.44 49.70
C MET A 1 23.21 -31.76 48.29
N SER A 2 21.91 -32.01 48.11
CA SER A 2 21.33 -32.41 46.83
C SER A 2 20.90 -31.15 46.08
N ALA A 3 21.54 -30.87 44.94
CA ALA A 3 21.19 -29.75 44.09
C ALA A 3 19.85 -30.04 43.40
N SER A 4 18.84 -29.26 43.76
CA SER A 4 17.52 -29.26 43.15
C SER A 4 17.58 -28.52 41.82
N THR A 5 17.67 -29.25 40.70
CA THR A 5 17.44 -28.70 39.36
C THR A 5 15.95 -28.42 39.19
N LEU A 6 15.58 -27.14 39.15
CA LEU A 6 14.26 -26.68 38.71
C LEU A 6 14.01 -27.10 37.25
N PRO A 7 12.81 -27.55 36.89
CA PRO A 7 12.49 -27.88 35.50
C PRO A 7 12.47 -26.59 34.67
N VAL A 8 13.29 -26.57 33.61
CA VAL A 8 13.20 -25.57 32.53
C VAL A 8 11.78 -25.64 31.97
N GLY A 9 10.99 -24.58 32.18
CA GLY A 9 9.63 -24.48 31.67
C GLY A 9 9.61 -24.70 30.16
N ARG A 10 8.84 -25.70 29.71
CA ARG A 10 8.49 -25.83 28.29
C ARG A 10 7.87 -24.51 27.85
N ALA A 11 8.50 -23.79 26.93
CA ALA A 11 7.85 -22.69 26.24
C ALA A 11 6.51 -23.21 25.70
N ALA A 12 5.40 -22.61 26.15
CA ALA A 12 4.07 -23.02 25.69
C ALA A 12 4.02 -22.89 24.16
N ALA A 13 3.56 -23.94 23.48
CA ALA A 13 3.44 -23.92 22.03
C ALA A 13 2.49 -22.76 21.63
N ARG A 14 2.96 -21.89 20.74
CA ARG A 14 2.19 -20.73 20.28
C ARG A 14 0.89 -21.17 19.59
N PRO A 15 -0.23 -20.47 19.77
CA PRO A 15 -1.51 -20.85 19.17
C PRO A 15 -1.46 -20.83 17.64
N GLN A 16 -1.93 -21.91 17.01
CA GLN A 16 -2.12 -21.98 15.56
C GLN A 16 -3.46 -21.34 15.20
N ILE A 17 -3.51 -20.50 14.16
CA ILE A 17 -4.70 -19.74 13.75
C ILE A 17 -4.94 -19.92 12.26
N THR A 18 -6.14 -20.33 11.87
CA THR A 18 -6.61 -20.31 10.49
C THR A 18 -7.28 -18.98 10.18
N VAL A 19 -6.72 -18.21 9.25
CA VAL A 19 -7.25 -16.91 8.84
C VAL A 19 -7.81 -17.01 7.44
N LEU A 20 -9.10 -16.73 7.27
CA LEU A 20 -9.71 -16.58 5.96
C LEU A 20 -9.52 -15.13 5.49
N PHE A 21 -8.75 -14.92 4.44
CA PHE A 21 -8.61 -13.63 3.78
C PHE A 21 -9.74 -13.43 2.76
N SER A 22 -10.25 -12.20 2.64
CA SER A 22 -11.30 -11.85 1.68
C SER A 22 -10.83 -11.74 0.23
N THR A 23 -9.55 -11.98 -0.03
CA THR A 23 -8.98 -12.00 -1.38
C THR A 23 -8.90 -13.42 -1.91
N GLU A 24 -8.87 -13.55 -3.22
CA GLU A 24 -8.55 -14.81 -3.88
C GLU A 24 -7.09 -15.21 -3.61
N ARG A 25 -6.76 -16.47 -3.97
CA ARG A 25 -5.39 -16.96 -3.86
C ARG A 25 -4.48 -16.12 -4.76
N PRO A 26 -3.33 -15.65 -4.25
CA PRO A 26 -2.40 -14.86 -5.03
C PRO A 26 -2.01 -15.55 -6.33
N ASP A 27 -2.04 -14.78 -7.40
CA ASP A 27 -1.56 -15.13 -8.73
C ASP A 27 -0.57 -14.06 -9.23
N GLY A 28 -0.06 -14.22 -10.46
CA GLY A 28 0.89 -13.27 -11.05
C GLY A 28 0.34 -11.85 -11.29
N LYS A 29 -0.96 -11.62 -11.05
CA LYS A 29 -1.61 -10.30 -11.20
C LYS A 29 -1.99 -9.69 -9.85
N THR A 30 -1.76 -10.42 -8.76
CA THR A 30 -2.08 -9.98 -7.41
C THR A 30 -1.14 -8.87 -6.98
N ASN A 31 -1.69 -7.87 -6.30
CA ASN A 31 -0.91 -6.74 -5.80
C ASN A 31 0.29 -7.25 -4.96
N PRO A 32 1.53 -6.82 -5.25
CA PRO A 32 2.73 -7.26 -4.53
C PRO A 32 2.68 -7.05 -3.02
N TYR A 33 1.91 -6.06 -2.55
CA TYR A 33 1.65 -5.87 -1.13
C TYR A 33 1.00 -7.11 -0.49
N LEU A 34 -0.06 -7.65 -1.11
CA LEU A 34 -0.77 -8.81 -0.57
C LEU A 34 0.08 -10.07 -0.66
N THR A 35 0.77 -10.27 -1.78
CA THR A 35 1.67 -11.41 -1.95
C THR A 35 2.76 -11.43 -0.87
N GLN A 36 3.39 -10.29 -0.60
CA GLN A 36 4.40 -10.18 0.45
C GLN A 36 3.79 -10.30 1.86
N LEU A 37 2.61 -9.72 2.10
CA LEU A 37 1.89 -9.89 3.36
C LEU A 37 1.69 -11.37 3.66
N TYR A 38 1.13 -12.15 2.74
CA TYR A 38 0.87 -13.57 2.94
C TYR A 38 2.14 -14.39 3.13
N ALA A 39 3.20 -14.08 2.39
CA ALA A 39 4.50 -14.72 2.55
C ALA A 39 5.18 -14.37 3.89
N SER A 40 4.84 -13.22 4.48
CA SER A 40 5.42 -12.73 5.73
C SER A 40 4.75 -13.25 7.00
N LEU A 41 3.55 -13.84 6.86
CA LEU A 41 2.83 -14.40 8.00
C LEU A 41 3.66 -15.51 8.64
N PRO A 42 3.75 -15.55 9.98
CA PRO A 42 4.52 -16.58 10.65
C PRO A 42 3.85 -17.95 10.48
N GLU A 43 4.59 -19.03 10.66
CA GLU A 43 4.12 -20.42 10.49
C GLU A 43 2.87 -20.77 11.32
N GLN A 44 2.61 -20.02 12.39
CA GLN A 44 1.43 -20.16 13.24
C GLN A 44 0.13 -19.69 12.58
N VAL A 45 0.22 -18.98 11.45
CA VAL A 45 -0.94 -18.49 10.69
C VAL A 45 -1.11 -19.34 9.45
N HIS A 46 -2.24 -20.03 9.36
CA HIS A 46 -2.64 -20.79 8.18
C HIS A 46 -3.56 -19.94 7.30
N PRO A 47 -3.06 -19.32 6.23
CA PRO A 47 -3.88 -18.52 5.33
C PRO A 47 -4.83 -19.41 4.52
N ARG A 48 -6.11 -19.05 4.51
CA ARG A 48 -7.11 -19.49 3.54
C ARG A 48 -7.56 -18.32 2.70
N PHE A 49 -7.90 -18.58 1.44
CA PHE A 49 -8.31 -17.55 0.50
C PHE A 49 -9.80 -17.63 0.20
N PHE A 50 -10.39 -16.50 -0.16
CA PHE A 50 -11.83 -16.37 -0.25
C PHE A 50 -12.41 -17.20 -1.39
N SER A 51 -13.36 -18.05 -1.04
CA SER A 51 -14.47 -18.41 -1.91
C SER A 51 -15.75 -18.30 -1.08
N MET A 52 -16.87 -17.96 -1.71
CA MET A 52 -18.13 -17.84 -0.94
C MET A 52 -18.51 -19.18 -0.29
N ARG A 53 -18.18 -20.29 -0.96
CA ARG A 53 -18.35 -21.65 -0.43
C ARG A 53 -17.52 -21.86 0.84
N ASP A 54 -16.23 -21.55 0.82
CA ASP A 54 -15.36 -21.76 1.98
C ASP A 54 -15.70 -20.81 3.12
N ALA A 55 -16.06 -19.57 2.79
CA ALA A 55 -16.50 -18.59 3.78
C ALA A 55 -17.73 -19.05 4.57
N LEU A 56 -18.66 -19.77 3.92
CA LEU A 56 -19.87 -20.30 4.54
C LEU A 56 -19.70 -21.69 5.16
N LEU A 57 -18.92 -22.58 4.54
CA LEU A 57 -18.91 -24.01 4.87
C LEU A 57 -17.62 -24.50 5.56
N SER A 58 -16.52 -23.76 5.48
CA SER A 58 -15.26 -24.14 6.15
C SER A 58 -15.23 -23.72 7.62
N ARG A 59 -14.28 -24.26 8.39
CA ARG A 59 -13.87 -23.71 9.69
C ARG A 59 -12.66 -22.79 9.50
N TYR A 60 -12.69 -21.66 10.20
CA TYR A 60 -11.60 -20.69 10.31
C TYR A 60 -11.81 -19.88 11.58
N ASP A 61 -10.73 -19.37 12.15
CA ASP A 61 -10.72 -18.71 13.46
C ASP A 61 -10.94 -17.20 13.31
N VAL A 62 -10.45 -16.59 12.21
CA VAL A 62 -10.58 -15.16 11.93
C VAL A 62 -10.94 -14.93 10.46
N LEU A 63 -11.82 -13.97 10.18
CA LEU A 63 -12.02 -13.42 8.85
C LEU A 63 -11.28 -12.09 8.72
N HIS A 64 -10.27 -12.01 7.84
CA HIS A 64 -9.56 -10.77 7.54
C HIS A 64 -10.06 -10.17 6.21
N LEU A 65 -10.73 -9.02 6.29
CA LEU A 65 -11.24 -8.31 5.12
C LEU A 65 -10.30 -7.20 4.62
N HIS A 66 -10.04 -7.24 3.33
CA HIS A 66 -9.54 -6.14 2.50
C HIS A 66 -10.65 -5.71 1.53
N TRP A 67 -10.95 -4.41 1.44
CA TRP A 67 -11.95 -3.82 0.53
C TRP A 67 -13.31 -4.57 0.52
N PRO A 68 -14.06 -4.53 1.64
CA PRO A 68 -15.31 -5.29 1.80
C PRO A 68 -16.37 -5.00 0.73
N GLU A 69 -16.32 -3.84 0.08
CA GLU A 69 -17.19 -3.48 -1.05
C GLU A 69 -17.11 -4.47 -2.22
N TYR A 70 -15.97 -5.12 -2.45
CA TYR A 70 -15.83 -6.11 -3.53
C TYR A 70 -16.58 -7.42 -3.26
N LEU A 71 -16.86 -7.73 -1.99
CA LEU A 71 -17.73 -8.84 -1.63
C LEU A 71 -19.18 -8.58 -2.05
N LEU A 72 -19.58 -7.32 -2.18
CA LEU A 72 -20.96 -6.90 -2.41
C LEU A 72 -21.27 -6.62 -3.88
N ARG A 73 -20.24 -6.44 -4.73
CA ARG A 73 -20.38 -5.89 -6.10
C ARG A 73 -20.16 -6.94 -7.19
N HIS A 74 -21.01 -6.92 -8.21
CA HIS A 74 -20.87 -7.70 -9.44
C HIS A 74 -21.05 -6.81 -10.69
N ARG A 75 -20.68 -7.33 -11.87
CA ARG A 75 -20.88 -6.61 -13.16
C ARG A 75 -22.36 -6.47 -13.55
N SER A 76 -23.22 -7.34 -13.03
CA SER A 76 -24.67 -7.37 -13.31
C SER A 76 -25.49 -7.11 -12.05
N GLY A 77 -26.71 -6.59 -12.22
CA GLY A 77 -27.64 -6.33 -11.12
C GLY A 77 -28.03 -7.60 -10.35
N ILE A 78 -28.41 -8.66 -11.07
CA ILE A 78 -28.77 -9.96 -10.47
C ILE A 78 -27.57 -10.54 -9.71
N GLY A 79 -26.37 -10.49 -10.29
CA GLY A 79 -25.16 -10.97 -9.60
C GLY A 79 -24.82 -10.15 -8.36
N THR A 80 -25.13 -8.86 -8.35
CA THR A 80 -24.95 -7.99 -7.18
C THR A 80 -25.93 -8.40 -6.08
N LEU A 81 -27.20 -8.66 -6.41
CA LEU A 81 -28.18 -9.17 -5.44
C LEU A 81 -27.76 -10.53 -4.86
N ALA A 82 -27.30 -11.46 -5.70
CA ALA A 82 -26.81 -12.75 -5.25
C ALA A 82 -25.61 -12.60 -4.30
N LYS A 83 -24.62 -11.78 -4.64
CA LYS A 83 -23.48 -11.47 -3.77
C LYS A 83 -23.91 -10.85 -2.44
N GLN A 84 -24.85 -9.89 -2.47
CA GLN A 84 -25.39 -9.27 -1.26
C GLN A 84 -26.13 -10.27 -0.37
N ALA A 85 -26.91 -11.19 -0.96
CA ALA A 85 -27.58 -12.26 -0.21
C ALA A 85 -26.58 -13.23 0.43
N CYS A 86 -25.57 -13.67 -0.32
CA CYS A 86 -24.50 -14.51 0.21
C CYS A 86 -23.67 -13.80 1.29
N ALA A 87 -23.41 -12.50 1.12
CA ALA A 87 -22.76 -11.70 2.15
C ALA A 87 -23.62 -11.64 3.41
N ALA A 88 -24.93 -11.41 3.31
CA ALA A 88 -25.82 -11.42 4.47
C ALA A 88 -25.81 -12.78 5.21
N LEU A 89 -25.79 -13.90 4.47
CA LEU A 89 -25.63 -15.24 5.06
C LEU A 89 -24.29 -15.41 5.77
N LEU A 90 -23.20 -14.89 5.19
CA LEU A 90 -21.89 -14.90 5.81
C LEU A 90 -21.88 -14.07 7.10
N LEU A 91 -22.44 -12.86 7.09
CA LEU A 91 -22.51 -12.01 8.29
C LEU A 91 -23.35 -12.64 9.39
N LEU A 92 -24.48 -13.26 9.04
CA LEU A 92 -25.29 -14.02 9.99
C LEU A 92 -24.49 -15.18 10.60
N ARG A 93 -23.77 -15.95 9.78
CA ARG A 93 -22.90 -17.03 10.25
C ARG A 93 -21.85 -16.50 11.22
N LEU A 94 -21.10 -15.46 10.85
CA LEU A 94 -20.05 -14.87 11.70
C LEU A 94 -20.61 -14.39 13.04
N GLN A 95 -21.80 -13.79 13.03
CA GLN A 95 -22.48 -13.35 14.25
C GLN A 95 -22.88 -14.54 15.14
N LEU A 96 -23.41 -15.62 14.56
CA LEU A 96 -23.82 -16.81 15.31
C LEU A 96 -22.65 -17.63 15.84
N THR A 97 -21.54 -17.68 15.11
CA THR A 97 -20.32 -18.40 15.51
C THR A 97 -19.36 -17.53 16.33
N ALA A 98 -19.69 -16.26 16.56
CA ALA A 98 -18.82 -15.26 17.18
C ALA A 98 -17.41 -15.21 16.56
N THR A 99 -17.28 -15.50 15.26
CA THR A 99 -16.00 -15.49 14.57
C THR A 99 -15.54 -14.05 14.36
N PRO A 100 -14.40 -13.62 14.91
CA PRO A 100 -13.96 -12.24 14.82
C PRO A 100 -13.63 -11.80 13.40
N VAL A 101 -13.99 -10.55 13.08
CA VAL A 101 -13.63 -9.89 11.83
C VAL A 101 -12.51 -8.89 12.09
N VAL A 102 -11.40 -9.02 11.35
CA VAL A 102 -10.28 -8.07 11.29
C VAL A 102 -10.32 -7.35 9.96
N ARG A 103 -10.04 -6.04 9.93
CA ARG A 103 -10.14 -5.23 8.71
C ARG A 103 -8.95 -4.34 8.49
N THR A 104 -8.31 -4.47 7.33
CA THR A 104 -7.31 -3.49 6.88
C THR A 104 -7.98 -2.31 6.19
N LEU A 105 -7.72 -1.10 6.70
CA LEU A 105 -8.14 0.17 6.12
C LEU A 105 -7.18 0.56 4.99
N HIS A 106 -7.60 0.28 3.76
CA HIS A 106 -6.90 0.72 2.55
C HIS A 106 -7.35 2.09 2.05
N ASN A 107 -8.59 2.49 2.37
CA ASN A 107 -9.17 3.78 2.03
C ASN A 107 -10.03 4.28 3.20
N LEU A 108 -10.08 5.59 3.43
CA LEU A 108 -10.90 6.19 4.49
C LEU A 108 -12.41 6.07 4.20
N ALA A 109 -12.78 6.10 2.92
CA ALA A 109 -14.14 5.88 2.44
C ALA A 109 -14.14 5.08 1.12
N PRO A 110 -15.17 4.27 0.86
CA PRO A 110 -15.38 3.67 -0.46
C PRO A 110 -15.44 4.77 -1.51
N HIS A 111 -14.76 4.60 -2.64
CA HIS A 111 -14.71 5.63 -3.69
C HIS A 111 -16.06 5.89 -4.39
N GLU A 112 -17.05 5.01 -4.18
CA GLU A 112 -18.37 5.10 -4.81
C GLU A 112 -19.43 4.57 -3.84
N ASP A 113 -20.52 5.31 -3.65
CA ASP A 113 -21.73 4.83 -2.95
C ASP A 113 -22.67 4.18 -3.98
N ARG A 114 -23.13 2.95 -3.72
CA ARG A 114 -24.05 2.21 -4.62
C ARG A 114 -25.41 1.92 -3.99
N GLY A 115 -25.79 2.70 -2.97
CA GLY A 115 -27.15 2.72 -2.43
C GLY A 115 -27.30 2.06 -1.06
N TRP A 116 -28.53 2.11 -0.54
CA TRP A 116 -28.81 1.83 0.87
C TRP A 116 -28.51 0.38 1.31
N ARG A 117 -28.66 -0.61 0.42
CA ARG A 117 -28.37 -2.02 0.74
C ARG A 117 -26.89 -2.25 0.99
N GLU A 118 -26.04 -1.67 0.14
CA GLU A 118 -24.59 -1.74 0.31
C GLU A 118 -24.19 -1.05 1.62
N ARG A 119 -24.73 0.15 1.89
CA ARG A 119 -24.49 0.86 3.15
C ARG A 119 -24.91 0.04 4.37
N ALA A 120 -26.08 -0.60 4.35
CA ALA A 120 -26.54 -1.43 5.46
C ALA A 120 -25.65 -2.65 5.71
N LEU A 121 -25.22 -3.34 4.65
CA LEU A 121 -24.31 -4.48 4.76
C LEU A 121 -22.92 -4.06 5.24
N LEU A 122 -22.38 -2.94 4.73
CA LEU A 122 -21.12 -2.38 5.20
C LEU A 122 -21.20 -1.97 6.68
N GLN A 123 -22.30 -1.36 7.12
CA GLN A 123 -22.53 -1.05 8.54
C GLN A 123 -22.66 -2.32 9.41
N TRP A 124 -23.23 -3.41 8.89
CA TRP A 124 -23.25 -4.69 9.60
C TRP A 124 -21.83 -5.27 9.71
N ILE A 125 -21.01 -5.19 8.65
CA ILE A 125 -19.60 -5.55 8.71
C ILE A 125 -18.86 -4.67 9.73
N ASP A 126 -19.08 -3.35 9.74
CA ASP A 126 -18.49 -2.43 10.71
C ASP A 126 -18.79 -2.88 12.15
N ARG A 127 -20.05 -3.25 12.44
CA ARG A 127 -20.46 -3.74 13.77
C ARG A 127 -19.82 -5.07 14.18
N LEU A 128 -19.57 -5.96 13.21
CA LEU A 128 -18.88 -7.25 13.48
C LEU A 128 -17.35 -7.10 13.54
N THR A 129 -16.81 -5.95 13.14
CA THR A 129 -15.38 -5.71 13.12
C THR A 129 -14.85 -5.58 14.54
N ARG A 130 -14.02 -6.53 14.95
CA ARG A 130 -13.44 -6.56 16.29
C ARG A 130 -12.13 -5.79 16.36
N ARG A 131 -11.37 -5.74 15.26
CA ARG A 131 -10.13 -4.96 15.16
C ARG A 131 -9.95 -4.37 13.77
N TRP A 132 -9.47 -3.14 13.75
CA TRP A 132 -9.06 -2.44 12.54
C TRP A 132 -7.53 -2.44 12.44
N ILE A 133 -7.01 -2.58 11.24
CA ILE A 133 -5.59 -2.38 10.93
C ILE A 133 -5.52 -1.13 10.07
N ARG A 134 -4.78 -0.11 10.52
CA ARG A 134 -4.40 1.03 9.68
C ARG A 134 -2.97 0.85 9.18
N ILE A 135 -2.78 1.09 7.89
CA ILE A 135 -1.48 0.94 7.20
C ILE A 135 -0.64 2.22 7.15
N ASN A 136 -1.18 3.29 7.71
CA ASN A 136 -0.56 4.60 7.82
C ASN A 136 -0.85 5.16 9.22
N ALA A 137 0.20 5.64 9.91
CA ALA A 137 0.12 6.17 11.27
C ALA A 137 -0.84 7.36 11.41
N THR A 138 -1.08 8.10 10.33
CA THR A 138 -1.95 9.28 10.33
C THR A 138 -3.41 8.98 9.97
N THR A 139 -3.72 7.73 9.58
CA THR A 139 -5.10 7.30 9.41
C THR A 139 -5.82 7.33 10.76
N PRO A 140 -6.99 7.98 10.89
CA PRO A 140 -7.71 8.06 12.16
C PRO A 140 -8.01 6.67 12.73
N VAL A 141 -7.85 6.54 14.04
CA VAL A 141 -8.23 5.32 14.75
C VAL A 141 -9.75 5.12 14.73
N ARG A 142 -10.18 3.86 14.70
CA ARG A 142 -11.58 3.45 14.76
C ARG A 142 -11.85 2.54 15.96
N PRO A 143 -12.99 2.72 16.64
CA PRO A 143 -13.42 1.79 17.68
C PRO A 143 -13.82 0.41 17.07
N PRO A 144 -13.78 -0.69 17.84
CA PRO A 144 -13.40 -0.74 19.24
C PRO A 144 -11.88 -0.73 19.47
N PHE A 145 -11.09 -1.28 18.54
CA PHE A 145 -9.63 -1.31 18.61
C PHE A 145 -9.02 -1.09 17.22
N THR A 146 -7.93 -0.33 17.15
CA THR A 146 -7.15 -0.12 15.92
C THR A 146 -5.67 -0.40 16.14
N ASP A 147 -5.13 -1.34 15.39
CA ASP A 147 -3.71 -1.63 15.28
C ASP A 147 -3.07 -0.78 14.19
N THR A 148 -1.87 -0.29 14.45
CA THR A 148 -1.04 0.38 13.43
C THR A 148 -0.02 -0.63 12.92
N ILE A 149 -0.25 -1.14 11.71
CA ILE A 149 0.68 -2.04 11.03
C ILE A 149 1.05 -1.36 9.72
N LEU A 150 2.21 -0.69 9.71
CA LEU A 150 2.62 0.15 8.59
C LEU A 150 2.68 -0.65 7.29
N HIS A 151 2.35 0.01 6.18
CA HIS A 151 2.51 -0.58 4.86
C HIS A 151 3.97 -1.01 4.63
N GLY A 152 4.17 -2.28 4.28
CA GLY A 152 5.49 -2.87 4.05
C GLY A 152 6.24 -2.25 2.87
N HIS A 153 7.57 -2.33 2.93
CA HIS A 153 8.43 -1.88 1.84
C HIS A 153 8.44 -2.89 0.68
N TYR A 154 9.00 -2.49 -0.45
CA TYR A 154 9.14 -3.35 -1.64
C TYR A 154 10.61 -3.73 -1.94
N ARG A 155 11.54 -3.53 -1.00
CA ARG A 155 12.98 -3.78 -1.20
C ARG A 155 13.25 -5.19 -1.70
N ASP A 156 12.81 -6.21 -0.96
CA ASP A 156 13.06 -7.61 -1.29
C ASP A 156 12.34 -8.05 -2.58
N TRP A 157 11.17 -7.45 -2.83
CA TRP A 157 10.40 -7.69 -4.05
C TRP A 157 11.19 -7.27 -5.29
N PHE A 158 11.68 -6.03 -5.31
CA PHE A 158 12.42 -5.46 -6.43
C PHE A 158 13.91 -5.82 -6.46
N ALA A 159 14.49 -6.31 -5.35
CA ALA A 159 15.90 -6.74 -5.30
C ALA A 159 16.22 -7.86 -6.30
N ARG A 160 15.22 -8.67 -6.66
CA ARG A 160 15.33 -9.77 -7.63
C ARG A 160 15.13 -9.34 -9.09
N MET A 161 14.83 -8.06 -9.31
CA MET A 161 14.53 -7.52 -10.63
C MET A 161 15.72 -6.71 -11.16
N PRO A 162 15.88 -6.60 -12.49
CA PRO A 162 16.90 -5.74 -13.07
C PRO A 162 16.75 -4.29 -12.62
N GLN A 163 17.84 -3.70 -12.16
CA GLN A 163 17.93 -2.30 -11.77
C GLN A 163 19.14 -1.69 -12.49
N ASP A 164 18.94 -0.52 -13.07
CA ASP A 164 20.00 0.24 -13.74
C ASP A 164 20.45 1.42 -12.87
N ALA A 165 21.65 1.92 -13.12
CA ALA A 165 22.21 3.08 -12.43
C ALA A 165 21.36 4.34 -12.66
N PRO A 166 21.28 5.26 -11.68
CA PRO A 166 20.60 6.53 -11.85
C PRO A 166 21.23 7.39 -12.92
N VAL A 167 20.38 8.08 -13.68
CA VAL A 167 20.76 9.07 -14.69
C VAL A 167 20.59 10.45 -14.10
N ALA A 168 21.68 11.22 -14.05
CA ALA A 168 21.64 12.62 -13.59
C ALA A 168 20.67 13.44 -14.46
N GLY A 169 19.86 14.26 -13.82
CA GLY A 169 18.81 15.08 -14.43
C GLY A 169 17.51 14.34 -14.75
N ARG A 170 17.42 13.03 -14.51
CA ARG A 170 16.22 12.25 -14.87
C ARG A 170 15.16 12.30 -13.80
N LEU A 171 14.11 13.08 -14.05
CA LEU A 171 12.88 13.12 -13.28
C LEU A 171 11.93 12.00 -13.71
N LEU A 172 11.25 11.37 -12.75
CA LEU A 172 10.28 10.32 -13.04
C LEU A 172 8.94 10.58 -12.37
N HIS A 173 7.87 10.46 -13.14
CA HIS A 173 6.52 10.26 -12.63
C HIS A 173 6.02 8.89 -13.04
N PHE A 174 5.49 8.09 -12.10
CA PHE A 174 5.02 6.74 -12.43
C PHE A 174 3.74 6.27 -11.73
N GLY A 175 3.16 5.23 -12.30
CA GLY A 175 1.94 4.55 -11.85
C GLY A 175 0.71 5.00 -12.63
N LEU A 176 -0.48 4.63 -12.15
CA LEU A 176 -1.75 4.98 -12.80
C LEU A 176 -1.90 6.50 -12.89
N ILE A 177 -2.02 7.06 -14.10
CA ILE A 177 -2.05 8.50 -14.34
C ILE A 177 -3.51 8.97 -14.25
N ARG A 178 -3.82 9.75 -13.20
CA ARG A 178 -5.16 10.28 -12.90
C ARG A 178 -5.10 11.78 -12.63
N PRO A 179 -6.21 12.54 -12.78
CA PRO A 179 -6.19 14.00 -12.60
C PRO A 179 -5.67 14.46 -11.23
N TYR A 180 -5.97 13.72 -10.16
CA TYR A 180 -5.49 14.07 -8.81
C TYR A 180 -3.97 13.89 -8.64
N LYS A 181 -3.29 13.14 -9.53
CA LYS A 181 -1.84 12.92 -9.48
C LYS A 181 -1.03 14.04 -10.13
N GLY A 182 -1.68 15.02 -10.75
CA GLY A 182 -1.07 16.29 -11.17
C GLY A 182 -0.06 16.18 -12.30
N VAL A 183 -0.21 15.21 -13.22
CA VAL A 183 0.69 15.08 -14.38
C VAL A 183 0.68 16.36 -15.22
N GLU A 184 -0.47 17.04 -15.30
CA GLU A 184 -0.66 18.27 -16.04
C GLU A 184 0.19 19.41 -15.48
N THR A 185 0.21 19.54 -14.15
CA THR A 185 1.01 20.54 -13.42
C THR A 185 2.51 20.25 -13.58
N LEU A 186 2.91 18.98 -13.56
CA LEU A 186 4.30 18.59 -13.81
C LEU A 186 4.76 18.89 -15.24
N LEU A 187 3.92 18.59 -16.23
CA LEU A 187 4.21 18.93 -17.63
C LEU A 187 4.34 20.46 -17.81
N GLN A 188 3.51 21.24 -17.13
CA GLN A 188 3.62 22.70 -17.17
C GLN A 188 4.91 23.19 -16.52
N ALA A 189 5.25 22.67 -15.33
CA ALA A 189 6.49 23.03 -14.64
C ALA A 189 7.73 22.66 -15.49
N MET A 190 7.72 21.52 -16.18
CA MET A 190 8.83 21.09 -17.05
C MET A 190 9.08 22.07 -18.22
N ARG A 191 8.02 22.66 -18.79
CA ARG A 191 8.15 23.64 -19.88
C ARG A 191 8.85 24.93 -19.47
N HIS A 192 8.74 25.30 -18.19
CA HIS A 192 9.35 26.50 -17.63
C HIS A 192 10.72 26.23 -16.98
N LEU A 193 11.21 25.01 -17.10
CA LEU A 193 12.54 24.64 -16.65
C LEU A 193 13.51 24.82 -17.82
N ASP A 194 14.55 25.63 -17.67
CA ASP A 194 15.46 25.97 -18.78
C ASP A 194 16.68 25.03 -18.90
N ASP A 195 16.99 24.22 -17.88
CA ASP A 195 18.16 23.35 -17.91
C ASP A 195 17.96 22.20 -18.93
N PRO A 196 18.77 22.13 -20.00
CA PRO A 196 18.62 21.09 -21.04
C PRO A 196 19.10 19.72 -20.56
N ARG A 197 19.80 19.62 -19.42
CA ARG A 197 20.28 18.36 -18.85
C ARG A 197 19.19 17.64 -18.07
N ILE A 198 18.10 18.32 -17.74
CA ILE A 198 16.98 17.74 -17.02
C ILE A 198 16.00 17.12 -18.02
N SER A 199 15.59 15.89 -17.75
CA SER A 199 14.62 15.15 -18.56
C SER A 199 13.48 14.64 -17.69
N LEU A 200 12.28 14.54 -18.26
CA LEU A 200 11.10 14.03 -17.60
C LEU A 200 10.64 12.74 -18.27
N ARG A 201 10.52 11.69 -17.47
CA ARG A 201 9.96 10.40 -17.87
C ARG A 201 8.60 10.19 -17.20
N ILE A 202 7.58 9.87 -17.99
CA ILE A 202 6.24 9.52 -17.51
C ILE A 202 5.95 8.05 -17.79
N VAL A 203 5.72 7.24 -16.75
CA VAL A 203 5.55 5.78 -16.87
C VAL A 203 4.25 5.33 -16.23
N GLY A 204 3.32 4.83 -17.01
CA GLY A 204 2.11 4.20 -16.49
C GLY A 204 0.87 4.47 -17.32
N ASN A 205 -0.25 3.90 -16.88
CA ASN A 205 -1.46 3.86 -17.68
C ASN A 205 -2.31 5.13 -17.48
N PRO A 206 -2.63 5.90 -18.54
CA PRO A 206 -3.62 6.98 -18.47
C PRO A 206 -5.02 6.49 -18.13
N ALA A 207 -5.70 7.17 -17.22
CA ALA A 207 -7.08 6.84 -16.85
C ALA A 207 -8.09 7.25 -17.94
N THR A 208 -7.77 8.22 -18.80
CA THR A 208 -8.61 8.66 -19.91
C THR A 208 -7.79 8.91 -21.18
N PRO A 209 -8.44 8.87 -22.37
CA PRO A 209 -7.81 9.26 -23.63
C PRO A 209 -7.25 10.70 -23.63
N ASP A 210 -7.93 11.63 -22.97
CA ASP A 210 -7.48 13.03 -22.91
C ASP A 210 -6.15 13.19 -22.17
N MET A 211 -5.99 12.47 -21.06
CA MET A 211 -4.73 12.44 -20.30
C MET A 211 -3.60 11.84 -21.14
N ARG A 212 -3.89 10.78 -21.90
CA ARG A 212 -2.93 10.20 -22.85
C ARG A 212 -2.50 11.24 -23.88
N ALA A 213 -3.46 11.85 -24.56
CA ALA A 213 -3.19 12.85 -25.60
C ALA A 213 -2.41 14.06 -25.05
N GLN A 214 -2.64 14.45 -23.81
CA GLN A 214 -1.90 15.53 -23.16
C GLN A 214 -0.42 15.19 -22.96
N VAL A 215 -0.11 13.98 -22.50
CA VAL A 215 1.28 13.54 -22.35
C VAL A 215 1.95 13.41 -23.72
N GLU A 216 1.26 12.82 -24.70
CA GLU A 216 1.78 12.67 -26.07
C GLU A 216 2.10 14.02 -26.72
N ARG A 217 1.22 15.02 -26.57
CA ARG A 217 1.46 16.40 -27.03
C ARG A 217 2.67 17.02 -26.35
N ALA A 218 2.88 16.76 -25.06
CA ALA A 218 4.05 17.28 -24.35
C ALA A 218 5.36 16.63 -24.84
N CYS A 219 5.37 15.31 -25.07
CA CYS A 219 6.51 14.61 -25.67
C CYS A 219 6.84 15.12 -27.07
N ALA A 220 5.83 15.46 -27.88
CA ALA A 220 6.03 16.01 -29.22
C ALA A 220 6.58 17.44 -29.22
N GLY A 221 6.25 18.23 -28.18
CA GLY A 221 6.62 19.63 -28.06
C GLY A 221 7.94 19.91 -27.34
N ASP A 222 8.45 18.95 -26.55
CA ASP A 222 9.69 19.10 -25.79
C ASP A 222 10.48 17.78 -25.80
N PRO A 223 11.67 17.72 -26.43
CA PRO A 223 12.47 16.50 -26.54
C PRO A 223 12.99 15.98 -25.19
N ARG A 224 12.91 16.77 -24.13
CA ARG A 224 13.28 16.36 -22.77
C ARG A 224 12.18 15.53 -22.11
N ILE A 225 10.98 15.47 -22.68
CA ILE A 225 9.84 14.73 -22.14
C ILE A 225 9.65 13.44 -22.93
N SER A 226 9.63 12.31 -22.23
CA SER A 226 9.32 11.00 -22.83
C SER A 226 8.33 10.22 -21.97
N ALA A 227 7.62 9.26 -22.59
CA ALA A 227 6.62 8.50 -21.87
C ALA A 227 6.52 7.03 -22.30
N LEU A 228 6.12 6.17 -21.35
CA LEU A 228 5.64 4.81 -21.56
C LEU A 228 4.20 4.73 -21.02
N LEU A 229 3.24 4.94 -21.91
CA LEU A 229 1.81 5.07 -21.56
C LEU A 229 1.07 3.74 -21.65
N ALA A 230 1.37 2.84 -20.72
CA ALA A 230 0.76 1.51 -20.64
C ALA A 230 0.70 1.01 -19.19
N TYR A 231 0.03 -0.12 -18.96
CA TYR A 231 0.34 -0.92 -17.77
C TYR A 231 1.77 -1.46 -17.91
N VAL A 232 2.57 -1.32 -16.86
CA VAL A 232 3.99 -1.65 -16.88
C VAL A 232 4.25 -2.78 -15.91
N GLU A 233 4.83 -3.86 -16.42
CA GLU A 233 5.25 -5.00 -15.62
C GLU A 233 6.40 -4.62 -14.67
N GLU A 234 6.50 -5.33 -13.57
CA GLU A 234 7.37 -4.99 -12.45
C GLU A 234 8.86 -4.89 -12.81
N PRO A 235 9.45 -5.77 -13.65
CA PRO A 235 10.84 -5.64 -14.05
C PRO A 235 11.12 -4.35 -14.84
N VAL A 236 10.16 -3.89 -15.63
CA VAL A 236 10.28 -2.62 -16.36
C VAL A 236 10.13 -1.46 -15.39
N LEU A 237 9.19 -1.55 -14.46
CA LEU A 237 9.02 -0.55 -13.41
C LEU A 237 10.27 -0.39 -12.54
N ALA A 238 10.92 -1.51 -12.17
CA ALA A 238 12.16 -1.53 -11.39
C ALA A 238 13.26 -0.71 -12.07
N ARG A 239 13.49 -0.95 -13.38
CA ARG A 239 14.46 -0.18 -14.19
C ARG A 239 14.08 1.29 -14.30
N GLU A 240 12.84 1.57 -14.66
CA GLU A 240 12.35 2.94 -14.85
C GLU A 240 12.52 3.76 -13.57
N VAL A 241 12.21 3.18 -12.41
CA VAL A 241 12.39 3.83 -11.10
C VAL A 241 13.86 3.94 -10.72
N SER A 242 14.66 2.88 -10.82
CA SER A 242 16.07 2.91 -10.41
C SER A 242 16.91 3.92 -11.19
N GLN A 243 16.59 4.15 -12.47
CA GLN A 243 17.24 5.15 -13.31
C GLN A 243 16.93 6.60 -12.92
N SER A 244 15.90 6.86 -12.11
CA SER A 244 15.55 8.23 -11.73
C SER A 244 16.58 8.84 -10.75
N GLU A 245 16.90 10.11 -10.96
CA GLU A 245 17.59 10.92 -9.95
C GLU A 245 16.59 11.39 -8.88
N LEU A 246 15.36 11.74 -9.30
CA LEU A 246 14.28 12.17 -8.44
C LEU A 246 12.92 11.67 -8.98
N VAL A 247 12.14 11.07 -8.09
CA VAL A 247 10.73 10.75 -8.36
C VAL A 247 9.87 11.95 -7.97
N VAL A 248 8.96 12.36 -8.85
CA VAL A 248 8.14 13.57 -8.69
C VAL A 248 6.66 13.21 -8.61
N LEU A 249 6.06 13.46 -7.46
CA LEU A 249 4.66 13.15 -7.13
C LEU A 249 3.89 14.46 -6.86
N PRO A 250 3.47 15.19 -7.90
CA PRO A 250 2.83 16.51 -7.79
C PRO A 250 1.34 16.38 -7.42
N TYR A 251 1.03 15.51 -6.47
CA TYR A 251 -0.34 15.07 -6.19
C TYR A 251 -1.12 16.20 -5.52
N ARG A 252 -2.37 16.41 -5.92
CA ARG A 252 -3.26 17.38 -5.25
C ARG A 252 -3.67 16.90 -3.86
N GLN A 253 -3.89 15.60 -3.74
CA GLN A 253 -4.19 14.92 -2.48
C GLN A 253 -3.55 13.53 -2.53
N MET A 254 -2.85 13.17 -1.45
CA MET A 254 -2.13 11.91 -1.35
C MET A 254 -2.66 11.13 -0.15
N HIS A 255 -3.53 10.15 -0.41
CA HIS A 255 -4.19 9.36 0.65
C HIS A 255 -3.40 8.11 1.03
N ASN A 256 -2.63 7.54 0.09
CA ASN A 256 -1.82 6.34 0.31
C ASN A 256 -0.43 6.49 -0.33
N SER A 257 0.61 6.07 0.38
CA SER A 257 2.01 6.28 0.02
C SER A 257 2.64 5.19 -0.84
N GLY A 258 1.86 4.29 -1.45
CA GLY A 258 2.40 3.11 -2.17
C GLY A 258 3.46 3.45 -3.23
N THR A 259 3.22 4.47 -4.06
CA THR A 259 4.21 4.95 -5.07
C THR A 259 5.46 5.54 -4.42
N LEU A 260 5.30 6.30 -3.33
CA LEU A 260 6.41 6.89 -2.58
C LEU A 260 7.25 5.78 -1.91
N LEU A 261 6.62 4.81 -1.24
CA LEU A 261 7.30 3.67 -0.63
C LEU A 261 8.00 2.81 -1.67
N LEU A 262 7.43 2.64 -2.86
CA LEU A 262 8.08 1.93 -3.96
C LEU A 262 9.36 2.65 -4.40
N ALA A 263 9.30 3.97 -4.61
CA ALA A 263 10.48 4.76 -4.96
C ALA A 263 11.58 4.67 -3.90
N LEU A 264 11.21 4.81 -2.62
CA LEU A 264 12.13 4.66 -1.50
C LEU A 264 12.72 3.23 -1.42
N SER A 265 11.92 2.21 -1.74
CA SER A 265 12.37 0.81 -1.75
C SER A 265 13.43 0.53 -2.83
N LEU A 266 13.45 1.33 -3.89
CA LEU A 266 14.48 1.35 -4.94
C LEU A 266 15.56 2.43 -4.69
N ALA A 267 15.64 2.90 -3.44
CA ALA A 267 16.58 3.92 -2.99
C ALA A 267 16.55 5.18 -3.86
N ARG A 268 15.36 5.63 -4.26
CA ARG A 268 15.17 6.88 -5.03
C ARG A 268 14.55 7.96 -4.15
N PRO A 269 15.10 9.18 -4.14
CA PRO A 269 14.48 10.30 -3.43
C PRO A 269 13.17 10.71 -4.12
N VAL A 270 12.27 11.30 -3.34
CA VAL A 270 10.92 11.64 -3.78
C VAL A 270 10.59 13.09 -3.44
N LEU A 271 10.03 13.83 -4.41
CA LEU A 271 9.36 15.11 -4.19
C LEU A 271 7.85 14.88 -4.09
N ALA A 272 7.25 15.26 -2.97
CA ALA A 272 5.82 15.05 -2.69
C ALA A 272 5.20 16.25 -1.95
N PRO A 273 3.87 16.46 -2.03
CA PRO A 273 3.21 17.52 -1.26
C PRO A 273 3.32 17.23 0.24
N ARG A 274 3.40 18.30 1.04
CA ARG A 274 3.32 18.17 2.49
C ARG A 274 1.94 17.65 2.91
N SER A 275 1.98 16.64 3.76
CA SER A 275 0.85 16.11 4.51
C SER A 275 1.40 15.43 5.75
N ASP A 276 0.58 15.22 6.78
CA ASP A 276 1.02 14.50 7.99
C ASP A 276 1.58 13.12 7.64
N ALA A 277 0.97 12.43 6.67
CA ALA A 277 1.42 11.13 6.19
C ALA A 277 2.82 11.19 5.57
N ASN A 278 3.07 12.15 4.68
CA ASN A 278 4.36 12.27 4.01
C ASN A 278 5.44 12.83 4.95
N ALA A 279 5.06 13.70 5.90
CA ALA A 279 5.95 14.19 6.95
C ALA A 279 6.42 13.06 7.87
N ALA A 280 5.51 12.20 8.31
CA ALA A 280 5.86 11.03 9.12
C ALA A 280 6.80 10.07 8.37
N ILE A 281 6.60 9.86 7.05
CA ILE A 281 7.53 9.05 6.26
C ILE A 281 8.89 9.74 6.11
N ALA A 282 8.91 11.05 5.86
CA ALA A 282 10.17 11.80 5.75
C ALA A 282 11.02 11.73 7.02
N GLU A 283 10.38 11.79 8.18
CA GLU A 283 11.03 11.60 9.48
C GLU A 283 11.54 10.17 9.65
N GLU A 284 10.70 9.16 9.34
CA GLU A 284 11.04 7.74 9.46
C GLU A 284 12.29 7.36 8.64
N VAL A 285 12.39 7.83 7.40
CA VAL A 285 13.40 7.33 6.44
C VAL A 285 14.74 8.06 6.54
N GLY A 286 14.78 9.16 7.29
CA GLY A 286 15.94 10.02 7.45
C GLY A 286 16.11 11.08 6.34
N PRO A 287 17.10 11.98 6.50
CA PRO A 287 17.32 13.11 5.60
C PRO A 287 17.72 12.67 4.19
N GLY A 288 17.40 13.49 3.19
CA GLY A 288 17.83 13.31 1.79
C GLY A 288 16.97 12.36 0.94
N TRP A 289 15.89 11.80 1.50
CA TRP A 289 15.03 10.84 0.81
C TRP A 289 13.66 11.38 0.42
N VAL A 290 13.02 12.18 1.26
CA VAL A 290 11.70 12.75 0.98
C VAL A 290 11.78 14.27 1.09
N PHE A 291 11.51 14.94 -0.01
CA PHE A 291 11.44 16.39 -0.13
C PHE A 291 9.97 16.78 -0.18
N LEU A 292 9.55 17.64 0.76
CA LEU A 292 8.17 18.05 0.88
C LEU A 292 8.02 19.49 0.43
N TYR A 293 6.98 19.75 -0.35
CA TYR A 293 6.62 21.11 -0.77
C TYR A 293 5.26 21.52 -0.21
N ASP A 294 5.13 22.82 -0.01
CA ASP A 294 3.90 23.50 0.39
C ASP A 294 3.44 24.39 -0.77
N GLY A 295 2.12 24.50 -0.98
CA GLY A 295 1.55 25.39 -2.00
C GLY A 295 1.70 24.91 -3.44
N GLU A 296 1.99 25.84 -4.36
CA GLU A 296 2.04 25.60 -5.79
C GLU A 296 3.26 24.78 -6.21
N PHE A 297 3.05 23.92 -7.22
CA PHE A 297 4.11 23.13 -7.82
C PHE A 297 4.57 23.79 -9.13
N ASP A 298 5.82 24.27 -9.15
CA ASP A 298 6.39 25.03 -10.28
C ASP A 298 7.82 24.57 -10.66
N ALA A 299 8.37 25.18 -11.71
CA ALA A 299 9.72 24.88 -12.20
C ALA A 299 10.81 25.20 -11.17
N ALA A 300 10.65 26.30 -10.43
CA ALA A 300 11.62 26.76 -9.46
C ALA A 300 11.72 25.78 -8.28
N LEU A 301 10.59 25.22 -7.83
CA LEU A 301 10.55 24.15 -6.84
C LEU A 301 11.27 22.89 -7.33
N MET A 302 11.03 22.47 -8.57
CA MET A 302 11.73 21.30 -9.13
C MET A 302 13.23 21.50 -9.18
N GLN A 303 13.70 22.66 -9.66
CA GLN A 303 15.11 22.99 -9.72
C GLN A 303 15.75 23.02 -8.32
N ARG A 304 15.16 23.76 -7.38
CA ARG A 304 15.66 23.82 -5.99
C ARG A 304 15.71 22.45 -5.34
N THR A 305 14.71 21.61 -5.59
CA THR A 305 14.68 20.24 -5.05
C THR A 305 15.80 19.40 -5.62
N LEU A 306 16.09 19.48 -6.92
CA LEU A 306 17.22 18.77 -7.52
C LEU A 306 18.57 19.22 -6.93
N ASP A 307 18.74 20.51 -6.71
CA ASP A 307 19.95 21.05 -6.08
C ASP A 307 20.09 20.52 -4.64
N GLN A 308 18.98 20.49 -3.88
CA GLN A 308 18.94 19.91 -2.54
C GLN A 308 19.23 18.40 -2.56
N VAL A 309 18.65 17.65 -3.50
CA VAL A 309 18.93 16.22 -3.70
C VAL A 309 20.43 16.03 -3.86
N ARG A 310 21.08 16.76 -4.79
CA ARG A 310 22.51 16.61 -5.07
C ARG A 310 23.42 17.01 -3.90
N ALA A 311 23.01 18.00 -3.10
CA ALA A 311 23.77 18.47 -1.94
C ALA A 311 23.51 17.67 -0.65
N ALA A 312 22.35 17.00 -0.53
CA ALA A 312 21.95 16.37 0.71
C ALA A 312 22.83 15.15 1.04
N PRO A 313 23.45 15.09 2.23
CA PRO A 313 24.06 13.87 2.72
C PRO A 313 22.95 12.84 2.92
N ARG A 314 23.11 11.65 2.35
CA ARG A 314 22.18 10.53 2.50
C ARG A 314 22.93 9.24 2.75
N ALA A 315 22.33 8.36 3.54
CA ALA A 315 22.81 6.99 3.66
C ALA A 315 22.70 6.25 2.31
N ALA A 316 23.28 5.05 2.21
CA ALA A 316 23.16 4.24 1.00
C ALA A 316 21.71 3.82 0.66
N ALA A 317 20.84 3.75 1.67
CA ALA A 317 19.42 3.42 1.53
C ALA A 317 18.59 4.13 2.63
N PRO A 318 17.29 4.40 2.39
CA PRO A 318 16.40 4.92 3.42
C PRO A 318 16.18 3.89 4.52
N ASP A 319 15.97 4.36 5.77
CA ASP A 319 15.51 3.49 6.84
C ASP A 319 14.05 3.09 6.59
N LEU A 320 13.83 1.80 6.37
CA LEU A 320 12.50 1.20 6.20
C LEU A 320 12.32 0.02 7.17
N SER A 321 13.11 -0.04 8.25
CA SER A 321 13.13 -1.15 9.21
C SER A 321 11.79 -1.35 9.93
N GLN A 322 11.03 -0.27 10.15
CA GLN A 322 9.67 -0.33 10.70
C GLN A 322 8.64 -0.95 9.73
N ARG A 323 9.02 -1.12 8.46
CA ARG A 323 8.20 -1.66 7.37
C ARG A 323 8.72 -3.01 6.88
N ASP A 324 9.60 -3.63 7.65
CA ASP A 324 10.09 -4.99 7.41
C ASP A 324 8.94 -6.00 7.47
N TRP A 325 8.92 -6.92 6.50
CA TRP A 325 7.85 -7.89 6.37
C TRP A 325 7.77 -8.86 7.54
N ALA A 326 8.90 -9.31 8.10
CA ALA A 326 8.87 -10.19 9.27
C ALA A 326 8.24 -9.48 10.47
N ARG A 327 8.50 -8.19 10.66
CA ARG A 327 7.81 -7.37 11.67
C ARG A 327 6.31 -7.24 11.39
N ILE A 328 5.93 -6.97 10.14
CA ILE A 328 4.52 -6.82 9.73
C ILE A 328 3.73 -8.10 9.93
N GLY A 329 4.27 -9.26 9.54
CA GLY A 329 3.63 -10.56 9.72
C GLY A 329 3.42 -10.89 11.20
N ARG A 330 4.42 -10.58 12.04
CA ARG A 330 4.36 -10.70 13.50
C ARG A 330 3.27 -9.81 14.11
N GLN A 331 3.15 -8.56 13.66
CA GLN A 331 2.09 -7.66 14.10
C GLN A 331 0.69 -8.16 13.67
N HIS A 332 0.54 -8.70 12.46
CA HIS A 332 -0.72 -9.30 12.02
C HIS A 332 -1.12 -10.49 12.89
N TYR A 333 -0.17 -11.39 13.18
CA TYR A 333 -0.43 -12.53 14.06
C TYR A 333 -0.91 -12.09 15.45
N ARG A 334 -0.27 -11.07 16.03
CA ARG A 334 -0.71 -10.45 17.29
C ARG A 334 -2.14 -9.90 17.19
N THR A 335 -2.47 -9.17 16.12
CA THR A 335 -3.84 -8.69 15.88
C THR A 335 -4.85 -9.85 15.84
N TYR A 336 -4.51 -10.99 15.24
CA TYR A 336 -5.40 -12.15 15.20
C TYR A 336 -5.58 -12.80 16.58
N LEU A 337 -4.51 -12.95 17.37
CA LEU A 337 -4.59 -13.43 18.75
C LEU A 337 -5.49 -12.53 19.61
N GLU A 338 -5.26 -11.22 19.57
CA GLU A 338 -6.05 -10.26 20.34
C GLU A 338 -7.52 -10.20 19.87
N ALA A 339 -7.78 -10.41 18.57
CA ALA A 339 -9.14 -10.52 18.05
C ALA A 339 -9.86 -11.75 18.62
N LEU A 340 -9.14 -12.84 18.87
CA LEU A 340 -9.64 -14.06 19.53
C LEU A 340 -9.70 -13.94 21.06
N GLY A 341 -9.20 -12.85 21.65
CA GLY A 341 -9.12 -12.68 23.11
C GLY A 341 -7.96 -13.45 23.76
N LEU A 342 -6.93 -13.80 22.99
CA LEU A 342 -5.71 -14.43 23.46
C LEU A 342 -4.62 -13.38 23.71
N ASP A 343 -3.72 -13.63 24.66
CA ASP A 343 -2.61 -12.73 24.99
C ASP A 343 -1.65 -12.59 23.80
N GLY A 344 -1.47 -11.36 23.34
CA GLY A 344 -0.63 -10.98 22.20
C GLY A 344 0.77 -10.49 22.59
N GLU A 345 1.38 -11.04 23.65
CA GLU A 345 2.65 -10.55 24.21
C GLU A 345 3.74 -10.35 23.13
N PRO A 346 4.60 -9.31 23.28
CA PRO A 346 5.48 -8.85 22.22
C PRO A 346 6.49 -9.92 21.79
N LEU A 347 6.69 -10.01 20.49
CA LEU A 347 7.74 -10.81 19.88
C LEU A 347 9.08 -10.11 20.10
N HIS A 348 9.90 -10.61 21.03
CA HIS A 348 11.29 -10.19 21.21
C HIS A 348 12.14 -10.46 19.98
#